data_AF-A0A2T0Q0L1-F1
#
_entry.id   AF-A0A2T0Q0L1-F1
#
_cell.length_a   1.000
_cell.length_b   1.000
_cell.length_c   1.000
_cell.angle_alpha   90.00
_cell.angle_beta   90.00
_cell.angle_gamma   90.00
#
_symmetry.space_group_name_H-M   'P 1'
#
loop_
_entity.id
_entity.type
_entity.pdbx_description
1 polymer ?
#
loop_
_entity_poly.entity_id
_entity_poly.type
_entity_poly.pdbx_seq_one_letter_code
_entity_poly.pdbx_strand_id
1 'polypeptide(L)'
;MSTIDAMTANPDPAGAPGSGEVPEDVRRLLLRVVKNSDARLEDEVRAWAEEVGPEQAADRLAAFVELADLSPIRQLAFQALTFVGEPGGAAVQRLREHPFTGPFATAWLIQHGHLPDDALGPSDELLAIAESLAAMAAIDAANVVAGLRTTGDGGRQHEVVAQLWRVPHPGVADVLDAVSRAHPDKGLAKEARRSLHKLRSSRG
;
A
#
# COMPACT_ATOMS: atom_id res chain seq x y z
N MET A 1 5.03 1.31 -24.48
CA MET A 1 5.52 1.83 -23.19
C MET A 1 4.76 1.06 -22.14
N SER A 2 5.41 0.05 -21.58
CA SER A 2 4.74 -0.91 -20.69
C SER A 2 4.53 -0.26 -19.32
N THR A 3 3.53 -0.67 -18.55
CA THR A 3 3.27 -0.17 -17.17
C THR A 3 4.52 -0.24 -16.27
N ILE A 4 5.47 -1.13 -16.63
CA ILE A 4 6.79 -1.31 -16.01
C ILE A 4 7.71 -0.09 -16.17
N ASP A 5 7.67 0.63 -17.32
CA ASP A 5 8.58 1.76 -17.59
C ASP A 5 8.20 3.03 -16.80
N ALA A 6 6.94 3.10 -16.30
CA ALA A 6 6.46 4.24 -15.51
C ALA A 6 6.82 4.14 -14.01
N MET A 7 7.26 2.98 -13.53
CA MET A 7 7.55 2.73 -12.10
C MET A 7 8.95 3.16 -11.67
N THR A 8 9.85 3.49 -12.60
CA THR A 8 11.26 3.86 -12.32
C THR A 8 11.55 5.36 -12.37
N ALA A 9 10.55 6.21 -12.63
CA ALA A 9 10.77 7.63 -12.87
C ALA A 9 9.94 8.52 -11.93
N ASN A 10 10.42 8.70 -10.69
CA ASN A 10 10.17 9.96 -9.98
C ASN A 10 11.27 10.25 -8.95
N PRO A 11 11.98 11.39 -9.02
CA PRO A 11 12.93 11.80 -8.00
C PRO A 11 12.27 12.65 -6.90
N ASP A 12 12.41 12.15 -5.66
CA ASP A 12 12.50 12.81 -4.32
C ASP A 12 11.42 13.84 -3.84
N PRO A 13 11.02 13.83 -2.54
CA PRO A 13 11.85 14.46 -1.51
C PRO A 13 11.91 13.74 -0.14
N ALA A 14 13.15 13.53 0.32
CA ALA A 14 13.65 13.55 1.69
C ALA A 14 13.08 12.52 2.69
N GLY A 15 13.60 11.30 2.60
CA GLY A 15 13.84 10.41 3.73
C GLY A 15 15.13 9.65 3.44
N ALA A 16 16.23 9.98 4.10
CA ALA A 16 17.51 9.32 3.85
C ALA A 16 17.34 7.79 4.03
N PRO A 17 17.75 6.96 3.07
CA PRO A 17 17.71 5.51 3.24
C PRO A 17 18.53 5.13 4.47
N GLY A 18 18.04 4.16 5.26
CA GLY A 18 18.84 3.60 6.34
C GLY A 18 20.20 3.15 5.81
N SER A 19 21.26 3.28 6.60
CA SER A 19 22.65 3.05 6.19
C SER A 19 23.02 1.56 5.97
N GLY A 20 22.05 0.71 5.60
CA GLY A 20 22.22 -0.73 5.38
C GLY A 20 22.11 -1.11 3.90
N GLU A 21 22.64 -2.28 3.55
CA GLU A 21 22.49 -2.84 2.20
C GLU A 21 21.10 -3.48 2.04
N VAL A 22 20.39 -3.10 0.99
CA VAL A 22 19.07 -3.66 0.66
C VAL A 22 19.21 -5.15 0.34
N PRO A 23 18.42 -6.05 0.97
CA PRO A 23 18.48 -7.49 0.71
C PRO A 23 18.18 -7.83 -0.77
N GLU A 24 19.22 -8.25 -1.51
CA GLU A 24 19.13 -8.48 -2.96
C GLU A 24 18.35 -9.76 -3.33
N ASP A 25 18.29 -10.73 -2.44
CA ASP A 25 17.41 -11.89 -2.58
C ASP A 25 15.93 -11.48 -2.52
N VAL A 26 15.55 -10.61 -1.58
CA VAL A 26 14.20 -10.03 -1.52
C VAL A 26 13.90 -9.23 -2.78
N ARG A 27 14.84 -8.39 -3.23
CA ARG A 27 14.69 -7.64 -4.49
C ARG A 27 14.38 -8.57 -5.67
N ARG A 28 15.16 -9.65 -5.82
CA ARG A 28 15.00 -10.63 -6.90
C ARG A 28 13.68 -11.39 -6.80
N LEU A 29 13.25 -11.77 -5.61
CA LEU A 29 11.95 -12.38 -5.36
C LEU A 29 10.81 -11.48 -5.86
N LEU A 30 10.78 -10.23 -5.39
CA LEU A 30 9.70 -9.29 -5.70
C LEU A 30 9.70 -8.89 -7.18
N LEU A 31 10.87 -8.69 -7.78
CA LEU A 31 10.98 -8.44 -9.22
C LEU A 31 10.51 -9.62 -10.07
N ARG A 32 10.67 -10.85 -9.59
CA ARG A 32 10.13 -12.05 -10.27
C ARG A 32 8.61 -12.02 -10.27
N VAL A 33 8.00 -11.74 -9.11
CA VAL A 33 6.54 -11.60 -8.98
C VAL A 33 6.01 -10.52 -9.91
N VAL A 34 6.64 -9.34 -9.94
CA VAL A 34 6.21 -8.23 -10.81
C VAL A 34 6.34 -8.56 -12.31
N LYS A 35 7.38 -9.32 -12.69
CA LYS A 35 7.65 -9.65 -14.10
C LYS A 35 6.87 -10.84 -14.63
N ASN A 36 6.31 -11.68 -13.76
CA ASN A 36 5.62 -12.89 -14.14
C ASN A 36 4.13 -12.79 -13.77
N SER A 37 3.26 -12.65 -14.77
CA SER A 37 1.80 -12.54 -14.56
C SER A 37 1.18 -13.75 -13.85
N ASP A 38 1.82 -14.90 -13.96
CA ASP A 38 1.33 -16.16 -13.38
C ASP A 38 1.85 -16.35 -11.94
N ALA A 39 2.85 -15.57 -11.52
CA ALA A 39 3.41 -15.65 -10.18
C ALA A 39 2.48 -14.98 -9.17
N ARG A 40 1.99 -15.75 -8.21
CA ARG A 40 1.30 -15.22 -7.04
C ARG A 40 2.32 -14.84 -5.97
N LEU A 41 2.23 -13.62 -5.45
CA LEU A 41 3.07 -13.14 -4.36
C LEU A 41 3.09 -14.12 -3.18
N GLU A 42 1.92 -14.60 -2.79
CA GLU A 42 1.75 -15.57 -1.71
C GLU A 42 2.57 -16.85 -1.91
N ASP A 43 2.49 -17.46 -3.09
CA ASP A 43 3.13 -18.74 -3.37
C ASP A 43 4.65 -18.60 -3.44
N GLU A 44 5.15 -17.55 -4.10
CA GLU A 44 6.58 -17.27 -4.21
C GLU A 44 7.20 -16.91 -2.84
N VAL A 45 6.49 -16.12 -2.02
CA VAL A 45 6.96 -15.75 -0.68
C VAL A 45 6.98 -16.96 0.25
N ARG A 46 5.96 -17.83 0.22
CA ARG A 46 5.95 -19.05 1.03
C ARG A 46 7.08 -20.00 0.65
N ALA A 47 7.26 -20.28 -0.64
CA ALA A 47 8.34 -21.15 -1.11
C ALA A 47 9.73 -20.60 -0.71
N TRP A 48 9.95 -19.30 -0.88
CA TRP A 48 11.20 -18.66 -0.46
C TRP A 48 11.41 -18.68 1.06
N ALA A 49 10.35 -18.44 1.85
CA ALA A 49 10.42 -18.47 3.30
C ALA A 49 10.67 -19.89 3.86
N GLU A 50 10.21 -20.93 3.17
CA GLU A 50 10.53 -22.32 3.49
C GLU A 50 12.03 -22.62 3.29
N GLU A 51 12.64 -22.06 2.25
CA GLU A 51 14.07 -22.24 1.95
C GLU A 51 14.98 -21.48 2.92
N VAL A 52 14.65 -20.22 3.24
CA VAL A 52 15.49 -19.32 4.06
C VAL A 52 15.17 -19.44 5.57
N GLY A 53 13.99 -19.94 5.91
CA GLY A 53 13.46 -19.97 7.26
C GLY A 53 12.61 -18.73 7.58
N PRO A 54 11.46 -18.88 8.26
CA PRO A 54 10.45 -17.81 8.37
C PRO A 54 10.93 -16.59 9.17
N GLU A 55 11.72 -16.79 10.24
CA GLU A 55 12.31 -15.68 11.01
C GLU A 55 13.23 -14.82 10.15
N GLN A 56 14.13 -15.47 9.42
CA GLN A 56 15.09 -14.79 8.57
C GLN A 56 14.42 -14.17 7.33
N ALA A 57 13.36 -14.81 6.82
CA ALA A 57 12.52 -14.25 5.77
C ALA A 57 11.84 -12.95 6.23
N ALA A 58 11.25 -12.95 7.44
CA ALA A 58 10.59 -11.79 8.02
C ALA A 58 11.60 -10.64 8.26
N ASP A 59 12.77 -10.93 8.83
CA ASP A 59 13.81 -9.92 9.05
C ASP A 59 14.32 -9.30 7.75
N ARG A 60 14.55 -10.11 6.71
CA ARG A 60 15.01 -9.60 5.41
C ARG A 60 13.94 -8.77 4.71
N LEU A 61 12.66 -9.18 4.78
CA LEU A 61 11.56 -8.39 4.25
C LEU A 61 11.39 -7.06 4.99
N ALA A 62 11.47 -7.06 6.33
CA ALA A 62 11.42 -5.84 7.13
C ALA A 62 12.58 -4.90 6.82
N ALA A 63 13.82 -5.43 6.75
CA ALA A 63 14.99 -4.64 6.36
C ALA A 63 14.84 -4.06 4.95
N PHE A 64 14.29 -4.82 4.00
CA PHE A 64 13.98 -4.30 2.68
C PHE A 64 12.95 -3.17 2.75
N VAL A 65 11.91 -3.31 3.58
CA VAL A 65 10.90 -2.26 3.80
C VAL A 65 11.52 -0.99 4.40
N GLU A 66 12.46 -1.09 5.33
CA GLU A 66 13.10 0.09 5.93
C GLU A 66 14.10 0.78 4.98
N LEU A 67 14.81 0.00 4.15
CA LEU A 67 15.93 0.49 3.35
C LEU A 67 15.55 0.89 1.92
N ALA A 68 14.48 0.32 1.37
CA ALA A 68 14.09 0.60 -0.01
C ALA A 68 13.48 2.00 -0.16
N ASP A 69 13.82 2.66 -1.26
CA ASP A 69 13.18 3.91 -1.68
C ASP A 69 11.66 3.74 -1.80
N LEU A 70 10.92 4.87 -1.85
CA LEU A 70 9.46 4.96 -1.98
C LEU A 70 8.95 4.38 -3.32
N SER A 71 9.14 3.07 -3.51
CA SER A 71 8.85 2.31 -4.73
C SER A 71 7.68 1.34 -4.48
N PRO A 72 6.92 0.99 -5.53
CA PRO A 72 5.88 -0.04 -5.43
C PRO A 72 6.41 -1.41 -4.96
N ILE A 73 7.69 -1.70 -5.21
CA ILE A 73 8.35 -2.93 -4.75
C ILE A 73 8.44 -2.97 -3.22
N ARG A 74 8.65 -1.82 -2.57
CA ARG A 74 8.65 -1.75 -1.10
C ARG A 74 7.29 -2.10 -0.52
N GLN A 75 6.22 -1.60 -1.13
CA GLN A 75 4.86 -1.96 -0.70
C GLN A 75 4.58 -3.45 -0.91
N LEU A 76 5.09 -4.03 -2.00
CA LEU A 76 5.01 -5.47 -2.24
C LEU A 76 5.79 -6.27 -1.17
N ALA A 77 6.95 -5.79 -0.74
CA ALA A 77 7.72 -6.37 0.37
C ALA A 77 6.95 -6.32 1.70
N PHE A 78 6.31 -5.19 2.00
CA PHE A 78 5.47 -5.06 3.18
C PHE A 78 4.28 -6.02 3.12
N GLN A 79 3.60 -6.11 1.99
CA GLN A 79 2.51 -7.08 1.79
C GLN A 79 2.99 -8.53 1.97
N ALA A 80 4.20 -8.84 1.49
CA ALA A 80 4.79 -10.18 1.61
C ALA A 80 4.93 -10.66 3.06
N LEU A 81 5.12 -9.77 4.04
CA LEU A 81 5.17 -10.13 5.46
C LEU A 81 3.91 -10.89 5.93
N THR A 82 2.76 -10.62 5.30
CA THR A 82 1.49 -11.33 5.58
C THR A 82 1.59 -12.84 5.33
N PHE A 83 2.49 -13.28 4.43
CA PHE A 83 2.58 -14.68 4.02
C PHE A 83 3.66 -15.48 4.78
N VAL A 84 4.41 -14.83 5.67
CA VAL A 84 5.49 -15.47 6.47
C VAL A 84 4.97 -16.07 7.79
N GLY A 85 3.72 -15.79 8.16
CA GLY A 85 3.12 -16.27 9.41
C GLY A 85 3.45 -15.37 10.60
N GLU A 86 3.57 -15.96 11.79
CA GLU A 86 3.78 -15.23 13.05
C GLU A 86 5.03 -14.33 13.03
N PRO A 87 6.20 -14.76 12.52
CA PRO A 87 7.37 -13.89 12.41
C PRO A 87 7.13 -12.66 11.52
N GLY A 88 6.29 -12.81 10.49
CA GLY A 88 5.86 -11.70 9.64
C GLY A 88 5.06 -10.66 10.42
N GLY A 89 4.10 -11.08 11.25
CA GLY A 89 3.36 -10.19 12.14
C GLY A 89 4.25 -9.48 13.15
N ALA A 90 5.22 -10.18 13.74
CA ALA A 90 6.20 -9.61 14.65
C ALA A 90 7.11 -8.57 13.95
N ALA A 91 7.47 -8.80 12.69
CA ALA A 91 8.17 -7.83 11.86
C ALA A 91 7.32 -6.58 11.59
N VAL A 92 6.03 -6.72 11.26
CA VAL A 92 5.13 -5.57 11.09
C VAL A 92 5.01 -4.77 12.38
N GLN A 93 4.95 -5.43 13.55
CA GLN A 93 4.93 -4.74 14.84
C GLN A 93 6.16 -3.84 15.05
N ARG A 94 7.35 -4.28 14.65
CA ARG A 94 8.59 -3.49 14.74
C ARG A 94 8.57 -2.28 13.79
N LEU A 95 8.03 -2.46 12.58
CA LEU A 95 7.92 -1.39 11.57
C LEU A 95 7.02 -0.23 12.01
N ARG A 96 6.23 -0.38 13.08
CA ARG A 96 5.41 0.72 13.64
C ARG A 96 6.23 1.93 14.07
N GLU A 97 7.44 1.71 14.54
CA GLU A 97 8.33 2.78 15.04
C GLU A 97 9.06 3.51 13.90
N HIS A 98 8.96 3.00 12.67
CA HIS A 98 9.63 3.60 11.53
C HIS A 98 8.82 4.81 10.99
N PRO A 99 9.43 5.99 10.79
CA PRO A 99 8.69 7.23 10.48
C PRO A 99 7.77 7.16 9.26
N PHE A 100 8.17 6.39 8.24
CA PHE A 100 7.41 6.29 6.99
C PHE A 100 6.48 5.08 6.95
N THR A 101 6.85 3.98 7.61
CA THR A 101 6.09 2.73 7.54
C THR A 101 5.18 2.52 8.74
N GLY A 102 5.34 3.33 9.78
CA GLY A 102 4.57 3.26 11.02
C GLY A 102 3.05 3.33 10.84
N PRO A 103 2.52 4.31 10.08
CA PRO A 103 1.10 4.37 9.76
C PRO A 103 0.58 3.13 9.03
N PHE A 104 1.33 2.63 8.04
CA PHE A 104 0.94 1.44 7.26
C PHE A 104 1.01 0.16 8.10
N ALA A 105 2.05 0.01 8.93
CA ALA A 105 2.19 -1.07 9.89
C ALA A 105 1.02 -1.08 10.88
N THR A 106 0.67 0.09 11.42
CA THR A 106 -0.47 0.22 12.34
C THR A 106 -1.79 -0.13 11.65
N ALA A 107 -2.04 0.37 10.42
CA ALA A 107 -3.23 0.02 9.64
C ALA A 107 -3.32 -1.49 9.36
N TRP A 108 -2.20 -2.13 8.99
CA TRP A 108 -2.14 -3.57 8.76
C TRP A 108 -2.49 -4.35 10.03
N LEU A 109 -1.94 -3.95 11.18
CA LEU A 109 -2.19 -4.62 12.47
C LEU A 109 -3.66 -4.49 12.90
N ILE A 110 -4.29 -3.34 12.66
CA ILE A 110 -5.74 -3.18 12.88
C ILE A 110 -6.51 -4.14 11.98
N GLN A 111 -6.24 -4.14 10.68
CA GLN A 111 -6.92 -5.00 9.70
C GLN A 111 -6.81 -6.50 10.03
N HIS A 112 -5.70 -6.91 10.64
CA HIS A 112 -5.44 -8.31 11.02
C HIS A 112 -5.81 -8.61 12.48
N GLY A 113 -6.45 -7.67 13.19
CA GLY A 113 -6.97 -7.88 14.55
C GLY A 113 -5.92 -7.87 15.66
N HIS A 114 -4.73 -7.33 15.39
CA HIS A 114 -3.62 -7.20 16.35
C HIS A 114 -3.66 -5.88 17.14
N LEU A 115 -4.38 -4.87 16.66
CA LEU A 115 -4.58 -3.58 17.33
C LEU A 115 -6.05 -3.17 17.27
N PRO A 116 -6.53 -2.33 18.21
CA PRO A 116 -7.87 -1.77 18.15
C PRO A 116 -8.00 -0.74 17.03
N ASP A 117 -9.21 -0.58 16.48
CA ASP A 117 -9.51 0.31 15.35
C ASP A 117 -9.12 1.79 15.58
N ASP A 118 -9.03 2.22 16.83
CA ASP A 118 -8.67 3.59 17.24
C ASP A 118 -7.17 3.81 17.46
N ALA A 119 -6.34 2.79 17.22
CA ALA A 119 -4.88 2.89 17.37
C ALA A 119 -4.21 3.77 16.30
N LEU A 120 -4.93 4.11 15.22
CA LEU A 120 -4.45 4.97 14.13
C LEU A 120 -5.26 6.28 14.12
N GLY A 121 -4.56 7.42 14.13
CA GLY A 121 -5.22 8.72 14.06
C GLY A 121 -5.94 8.92 12.72
N PRO A 122 -7.05 9.69 12.65
CA PRO A 122 -7.84 9.83 11.43
C PRO A 122 -7.05 10.34 10.20
N SER A 123 -6.06 11.21 10.41
CA SER A 123 -5.20 11.72 9.34
C SER A 123 -4.28 10.64 8.77
N ASP A 124 -3.69 9.82 9.64
CA ASP A 124 -2.77 8.75 9.27
C ASP A 124 -3.53 7.58 8.63
N GLU A 125 -4.74 7.31 9.12
CA GLU A 125 -5.65 6.33 8.52
C GLU A 125 -6.01 6.73 7.09
N LEU A 126 -6.39 7.98 6.86
CA LEU A 126 -6.75 8.45 5.53
C LEU A 126 -5.54 8.42 4.57
N LEU A 127 -4.33 8.69 5.07
CA LEU A 127 -3.09 8.52 4.30
C LEU A 127 -2.83 7.05 3.95
N ALA A 128 -2.98 6.14 4.93
CA ALA A 128 -2.81 4.69 4.72
C ALA A 128 -3.80 4.12 3.70
N ILE A 129 -5.06 4.56 3.77
CA ILE A 129 -6.10 4.22 2.79
C ILE A 129 -5.73 4.77 1.41
N ALA A 130 -5.30 6.03 1.31
CA ALA A 130 -4.95 6.64 0.03
C ALA A 130 -3.78 5.93 -0.66
N GLU A 131 -2.73 5.59 0.07
CA GLU A 131 -1.59 4.81 -0.44
C GLU A 131 -2.05 3.45 -0.98
N SER A 132 -2.82 2.71 -0.17
CA SER A 132 -3.30 1.36 -0.51
C SER A 132 -4.17 1.38 -1.76
N LEU A 133 -5.13 2.32 -1.83
CA LEU A 133 -6.00 2.47 -2.98
C LEU A 133 -5.22 2.93 -4.22
N ALA A 134 -4.19 3.77 -4.07
CA ALA A 134 -3.38 4.21 -5.19
C ALA A 134 -2.53 3.06 -5.77
N ALA A 135 -1.97 2.21 -4.92
CA ALA A 135 -1.29 0.98 -5.36
C ALA A 135 -2.24 0.07 -6.15
N MET A 136 -3.50 -0.07 -5.71
CA MET A 136 -4.52 -0.82 -6.43
C MET A 136 -4.92 -0.17 -7.76
N ALA A 137 -5.01 1.17 -7.79
CA ALA A 137 -5.37 1.93 -9.00
C ALA A 137 -4.33 1.79 -10.12
N ALA A 138 -3.05 1.60 -9.76
CA ALA A 138 -1.99 1.31 -10.73
C ALA A 138 -2.16 -0.04 -11.44
N ILE A 139 -2.95 -0.96 -10.87
CA ILE A 139 -3.23 -2.29 -11.42
C ILE A 139 -4.57 -2.29 -12.16
N ASP A 140 -5.67 -2.01 -11.46
CA ASP A 140 -7.03 -2.02 -12.02
C ASP A 140 -8.00 -1.19 -11.15
N ALA A 141 -8.92 -0.47 -11.80
CA ALA A 141 -10.01 0.23 -11.13
C ALA A 141 -10.93 -0.72 -10.34
N ALA A 142 -11.10 -1.97 -10.78
CA ALA A 142 -11.88 -2.97 -10.03
C ALA A 142 -11.27 -3.26 -8.65
N ASN A 143 -9.94 -3.27 -8.54
CA ASN A 143 -9.24 -3.47 -7.27
C ASN A 143 -9.45 -2.28 -6.32
N VAL A 144 -9.49 -1.06 -6.83
CA VAL A 144 -9.81 0.14 -6.03
C VAL A 144 -11.19 0.02 -5.39
N VAL A 145 -12.19 -0.45 -6.15
CA VAL A 145 -13.55 -0.67 -5.63
C VAL A 145 -13.56 -1.78 -4.57
N ALA A 146 -12.82 -2.87 -4.79
CA ALA A 146 -12.70 -3.94 -3.80
C ALA A 146 -12.02 -3.46 -2.51
N GLY A 147 -10.91 -2.73 -2.60
CA GLY A 147 -10.21 -2.14 -1.46
C GLY A 147 -11.05 -1.10 -0.73
N LEU A 148 -11.84 -0.28 -1.43
CA LEU A 148 -12.71 0.68 -0.76
C LEU A 148 -13.75 -0.01 0.13
N ARG A 149 -14.26 -1.18 -0.27
CA ARG A 149 -15.21 -1.96 0.55
C ARG A 149 -14.62 -2.44 1.88
N THR A 150 -13.29 -2.56 1.98
CA THR A 150 -12.64 -2.96 3.23
C THR A 150 -12.49 -1.80 4.21
N THR A 151 -12.81 -0.57 3.81
CA THR A 151 -12.73 0.62 4.69
C THR A 151 -13.92 0.75 5.65
N GLY A 152 -14.98 -0.04 5.45
CA GLY A 152 -16.16 -0.05 6.31
C GLY A 152 -17.48 -0.06 5.53
N ASP A 153 -18.57 0.31 6.21
CA ASP A 153 -19.88 0.42 5.60
C ASP A 153 -19.97 1.54 4.54
N GLY A 154 -21.10 1.62 3.83
CA GLY A 154 -21.28 2.62 2.78
C GLY A 154 -21.13 4.08 3.27
N GLY A 155 -21.54 4.37 4.51
CA GLY A 155 -21.39 5.70 5.10
C GLY A 155 -19.92 6.06 5.31
N ARG A 156 -19.14 5.12 5.85
CA ARG A 156 -17.69 5.26 6.00
C ARG A 156 -16.98 5.39 4.65
N GLN A 157 -17.36 4.59 3.66
CA GLN A 157 -16.80 4.68 2.31
C GLN A 157 -17.04 6.06 1.67
N HIS A 158 -18.24 6.61 1.84
CA HIS A 158 -18.58 7.97 1.42
C HIS A 158 -17.68 9.01 2.12
N GLU A 159 -17.55 8.92 3.44
CA GLU A 159 -16.68 9.81 4.21
C GLU A 159 -15.23 9.77 3.70
N VAL A 160 -14.65 8.58 3.51
CA VAL A 160 -13.30 8.39 2.97
C VAL A 160 -13.15 9.10 1.63
N VAL A 161 -14.03 8.81 0.66
CA VAL A 161 -13.98 9.39 -0.69
C VAL A 161 -14.16 10.91 -0.67
N ALA A 162 -15.00 11.43 0.22
CA ALA A 162 -15.20 12.87 0.41
C ALA A 162 -13.96 13.59 0.98
N GLN A 163 -13.09 12.86 1.69
CA GLN A 163 -11.89 13.40 2.34
C GLN A 163 -10.61 13.22 1.54
N LEU A 164 -10.52 12.21 0.66
CA LEU A 164 -9.31 11.85 -0.09
C LEU A 164 -8.61 13.04 -0.80
N TRP A 165 -9.36 14.01 -1.32
CA TRP A 165 -8.79 15.17 -2.03
C TRP A 165 -7.88 16.06 -1.15
N ARG A 166 -7.95 15.92 0.18
CA ARG A 166 -7.09 16.64 1.14
C ARG A 166 -5.77 15.92 1.41
N VAL A 167 -5.64 14.65 1.01
CA VAL A 167 -4.44 13.86 1.27
C VAL A 167 -3.33 14.29 0.31
N PRO A 168 -2.13 14.64 0.81
CA PRO A 168 -0.99 15.03 -0.02
C PRO A 168 -0.31 13.80 -0.65
N HIS A 169 -1.04 13.05 -1.48
CA HIS A 169 -0.54 11.85 -2.14
C HIS A 169 -0.72 11.96 -3.68
N PRO A 170 0.30 11.59 -4.49
CA PRO A 170 0.28 11.78 -5.94
C PRO A 170 -0.81 10.97 -6.64
N GLY A 171 -1.06 9.73 -6.21
CA GLY A 171 -2.04 8.83 -6.81
C GLY A 171 -3.51 9.08 -6.44
N VAL A 172 -3.82 10.09 -5.62
CA VAL A 172 -5.22 10.37 -5.19
C VAL A 172 -6.12 10.70 -6.39
N ALA A 173 -5.58 11.37 -7.40
CA ALA A 173 -6.34 11.68 -8.61
C ALA A 173 -6.80 10.40 -9.33
N ASP A 174 -5.92 9.41 -9.44
CA ASP A 174 -6.20 8.14 -10.10
C ASP A 174 -7.19 7.29 -9.30
N VAL A 175 -7.08 7.29 -7.97
CA VAL A 175 -8.05 6.63 -7.07
C VAL A 175 -9.45 7.22 -7.27
N LEU A 176 -9.58 8.54 -7.17
CA LEU A 176 -10.89 9.20 -7.31
C LEU A 176 -11.49 9.01 -8.70
N ASP A 177 -10.65 9.03 -9.74
CA ASP A 177 -11.09 8.79 -11.10
C ASP A 177 -11.54 7.34 -11.31
N ALA A 178 -10.78 6.35 -10.81
CA ALA A 178 -11.14 4.93 -10.84
C ALA A 178 -12.49 4.67 -10.14
N VAL A 179 -12.66 5.17 -8.91
CA VAL A 179 -13.92 5.04 -8.15
C VAL A 179 -15.08 5.67 -8.92
N SER A 180 -14.88 6.85 -9.52
CA SER A 180 -15.94 7.54 -10.26
C SER A 180 -16.43 6.79 -11.49
N ARG A 181 -15.57 5.95 -12.09
CA ARG A 181 -15.86 5.17 -13.31
C ARG A 181 -16.39 3.77 -13.00
N ALA A 182 -15.85 3.11 -11.98
CA ALA A 182 -16.08 1.69 -11.74
C ALA A 182 -17.03 1.36 -10.58
N HIS A 183 -17.31 2.30 -9.66
CA HIS A 183 -18.10 1.97 -8.47
C HIS A 183 -19.60 1.77 -8.81
N PRO A 184 -20.24 0.67 -8.35
CA PRO A 184 -21.64 0.37 -8.67
C PRO A 184 -22.64 1.31 -7.99
N ASP A 185 -22.30 1.83 -6.81
CA ASP A 185 -23.08 2.89 -6.16
C ASP A 185 -22.85 4.23 -6.88
N LYS A 186 -23.93 4.77 -7.48
CA LYS A 186 -23.92 6.04 -8.20
C LYS A 186 -23.69 7.25 -7.29
N GLY A 187 -24.09 7.18 -6.03
CA GLY A 187 -23.87 8.23 -5.04
C GLY A 187 -22.38 8.37 -4.75
N LEU A 188 -21.72 7.27 -4.45
CA LEU A 188 -20.28 7.22 -4.18
C LEU A 188 -19.48 7.60 -5.44
N ALA A 189 -19.86 7.10 -6.62
CA ALA A 189 -19.24 7.52 -7.87
C ALA A 189 -19.37 9.03 -8.13
N LYS A 190 -20.51 9.65 -7.77
CA LYS A 190 -20.71 11.10 -7.88
C LYS A 190 -19.85 11.88 -6.89
N GLU A 191 -19.70 11.38 -5.67
CA GLU A 191 -18.85 11.98 -4.66
C GLU A 191 -17.38 11.96 -5.08
N ALA A 192 -16.91 10.84 -5.65
CA ALA A 192 -15.57 10.74 -6.20
C ALA A 192 -15.29 11.79 -7.28
N ARG A 193 -16.24 12.03 -8.22
CA ARG A 193 -16.12 13.12 -9.22
C ARG A 193 -16.01 14.49 -8.56
N ARG A 194 -16.78 14.73 -7.47
CA ARG A 194 -16.77 16.00 -6.75
C ARG A 194 -15.43 16.21 -6.03
N SER A 195 -14.92 15.18 -5.36
CA SER A 195 -13.61 15.21 -4.72
C SER A 195 -12.48 15.41 -5.74
N LEU A 196 -12.56 14.75 -6.90
CA LEU A 196 -11.58 14.93 -7.98
C LEU A 196 -11.59 16.36 -8.52
N HIS A 197 -12.78 16.96 -8.66
CA HIS A 197 -12.89 18.38 -9.02
C HIS A 197 -12.25 19.29 -7.97
N LYS A 198 -12.53 19.07 -6.67
CA LYS A 198 -11.91 19.84 -5.57
C LYS A 198 -10.38 19.74 -5.60
N LEU A 199 -9.84 18.53 -5.77
CA LEU A 199 -8.39 18.29 -5.84
C LEU A 199 -7.74 19.11 -6.96
N ARG A 200 -8.36 19.14 -8.13
CA ARG A 200 -7.88 19.91 -9.28
C ARG A 200 -7.95 21.40 -9.02
N SER A 201 -9.05 21.87 -8.43
CA SER A 201 -9.24 23.29 -8.09
C SER A 201 -8.34 23.79 -6.96
N SER A 202 -7.87 22.92 -6.07
CA SER A 202 -6.93 23.31 -5.00
C SER A 202 -5.47 23.30 -5.44
N ARG A 203 -5.16 22.67 -6.59
CA ARG A 203 -3.80 22.55 -7.15
C ARG A 203 -3.56 23.45 -8.37
N GLY A 204 -4.60 24.11 -8.88
CA GLY A 204 -4.53 25.13 -9.94
C GLY A 204 -4.60 26.52 -9.36
#